data_AF-A0A8T7FKT6-F1
#
_entry.id   AF-A0A8T7FKT6-F1
#
_cell.length_a   1.000
_cell.length_b   1.000
_cell.length_c   1.000
_cell.angle_alpha   90.00
_cell.angle_beta   90.00
_cell.angle_gamma   90.00
#
_symmetry.space_group_name_H-M   'P 1'
#
loop_
_entity.id
_entity.type
_entity.pdbx_description
1 polymer ?
#
loop_
_entity_poly.entity_id
_entity_poly.type
_entity_poly.pdbx_seq_one_letter_code
_entity_poly.pdbx_strand_id
1 'polypeptide(L)'
;MLDEAMGAAVWLAGYRVASVNLNISYRKPVPLGQPFKVTARVNERNGKKVTAVGEIRLADETLAVSGDGIFVEAPQLFTGLGTGSRSADEAMEIRGTEK
;
A
#
# COMPACT_ATOMS: atom_id res chain seq x y z
N MET A 1 -0.89 -1.66 -10.30
CA MET A 1 -1.07 -2.62 -9.20
C MET A 1 0.05 -2.53 -8.17
N LEU A 2 1.34 -2.68 -8.54
CA LEU A 2 2.43 -2.59 -7.55
C LEU A 2 2.55 -1.22 -6.87
N ASP A 3 2.47 -0.13 -7.65
CA ASP A 3 2.45 1.24 -7.09
C ASP A 3 1.30 1.41 -6.09
N GLU A 4 0.07 1.09 -6.50
CA GLU A 4 -1.11 1.13 -5.63
C GLU A 4 -0.93 0.29 -4.36
N ALA A 5 -0.46 -0.95 -4.46
CA ALA A 5 -0.28 -1.82 -3.30
C ALA A 5 0.77 -1.26 -2.32
N MET A 6 1.90 -0.78 -2.83
CA MET A 6 2.95 -0.16 -2.01
C MET A 6 2.49 1.17 -1.40
N GLY A 7 1.85 2.02 -2.19
CA GLY A 7 1.28 3.29 -1.75
C GLY A 7 0.21 3.09 -0.67
N ALA A 8 -0.69 2.12 -0.87
CA ALA A 8 -1.69 1.73 0.13
C ALA A 8 -1.04 1.21 1.42
N ALA A 9 0.01 0.40 1.34
CA ALA A 9 0.76 -0.04 2.53
C ALA A 9 1.34 1.14 3.31
N VAL A 10 1.90 2.14 2.61
CA VAL A 10 2.46 3.34 3.24
C VAL A 10 1.36 4.22 3.85
N TRP A 11 0.22 4.36 3.19
CA TRP A 11 -0.93 5.11 3.70
C TRP A 11 -1.58 4.45 4.91
N LEU A 12 -1.76 3.12 4.88
CA LEU A 12 -2.27 2.33 6.01
C LEU A 12 -1.33 2.38 7.21
N ALA A 13 -0.02 2.57 6.97
CA ALA A 13 0.95 2.83 8.02
C ALA A 13 0.91 4.28 8.58
N GLY A 14 -0.03 5.11 8.11
CA GLY A 14 -0.29 6.44 8.62
C GLY A 14 0.42 7.58 7.88
N TYR A 15 1.17 7.29 6.82
CA TYR A 15 1.95 8.31 6.11
C TYR A 15 1.22 8.83 4.88
N ARG A 16 1.00 10.14 4.82
CA ARG A 16 0.45 10.82 3.65
C ARG A 16 1.57 11.20 2.70
N VAL A 17 1.80 10.32 1.72
CA VAL A 17 2.97 10.36 0.84
C VAL A 17 2.59 10.47 -0.62
N ALA A 18 3.51 10.99 -1.43
CA ALA A 18 3.51 10.81 -2.88
C ALA A 18 4.62 9.83 -3.30
N SER A 19 4.39 9.07 -4.37
CA SER A 19 5.39 8.23 -5.01
C SER A 19 6.46 9.11 -5.67
N VAL A 20 7.75 8.82 -5.41
CA VAL A 20 8.89 9.58 -5.98
C VAL A 20 9.73 8.70 -6.91
N ASN A 21 9.97 7.45 -6.53
CA ASN A 21 10.67 6.50 -7.38
C ASN A 21 10.04 5.11 -7.24
N LEU A 22 9.94 4.40 -8.36
CA LEU A 22 9.53 3.00 -8.41
C LEU A 22 10.55 2.24 -9.24
N ASN A 23 11.20 1.25 -8.63
CA ASN A 23 12.07 0.32 -9.33
C ASN A 23 11.37 -1.03 -9.42
N ILE A 24 11.06 -1.48 -10.64
CA ILE A 24 10.27 -2.68 -10.88
C ILE A 24 11.09 -3.70 -11.67
N SER A 25 11.15 -4.93 -11.16
CA SER A 25 11.80 -6.07 -11.80
C SER A 25 10.78 -7.08 -12.31
N TYR A 26 10.66 -7.20 -13.63
CA TYR A 26 9.81 -8.18 -14.31
C TYR A 26 10.59 -9.46 -14.60
N ARG A 27 10.24 -10.55 -13.90
CA ARG A 27 10.92 -11.86 -14.01
C ARG A 27 10.16 -12.82 -14.91
N LYS A 28 8.84 -12.81 -14.85
CA LYS A 28 7.95 -13.62 -15.68
C LYS A 28 6.71 -12.82 -16.10
N PRO A 29 6.10 -13.14 -17.25
CA PRO A 29 4.81 -12.57 -17.63
C PRO A 29 3.72 -12.93 -16.62
N VAL A 30 2.80 -12.01 -16.37
CA VAL A 30 1.58 -12.28 -15.60
C VAL A 30 0.46 -12.63 -16.60
N PRO A 31 -0.08 -13.87 -16.56
CA PRO A 31 -1.09 -14.30 -17.52
C PRO A 31 -2.41 -13.56 -17.34
N LEU A 32 -3.07 -13.24 -18.45
CA LEU A 32 -4.40 -12.62 -18.44
C LEU A 32 -5.48 -13.64 -18.08
N GLY A 33 -6.56 -13.18 -17.45
CA GLY A 33 -7.71 -14.01 -17.09
C GLY A 33 -7.45 -15.03 -15.97
N GLN A 34 -6.27 -15.00 -15.35
CA GLN A 34 -5.91 -15.85 -14.23
C GLN A 34 -5.68 -15.00 -12.97
N PRO A 35 -6.08 -15.48 -11.79
CA PRO A 35 -5.81 -14.78 -10.55
C PRO A 35 -4.31 -14.81 -10.23
N PHE A 36 -3.84 -13.76 -9.58
CA PHE A 36 -2.51 -13.66 -9.01
C PHE A 36 -2.59 -12.87 -7.70
N LYS A 37 -1.59 -13.03 -6.85
CA LYS A 37 -1.50 -12.38 -5.55
C LYS A 37 -0.58 -11.18 -5.63
N VAL A 38 -1.03 -10.04 -5.11
CA VAL A 38 -0.22 -8.84 -4.93
C VAL A 38 -0.05 -8.58 -3.44
N THR A 39 1.18 -8.43 -2.99
CA THR A 39 1.50 -8.08 -1.61
C THR A 39 2.45 -6.92 -1.57
N ALA A 40 2.32 -6.06 -0.56
CA ALA A 40 3.27 -5.00 -0.29
C ALA A 40 3.40 -4.76 1.20
N ARG A 41 4.56 -4.23 1.61
CA ARG A 41 4.83 -3.84 3.00
C ARG A 41 5.73 -2.61 3.03
N VAL A 42 5.58 -1.78 4.06
CA VAL A 42 6.58 -0.78 4.41
C VAL A 42 7.88 -1.50 4.77
N ASN A 43 9.01 -0.94 4.33
CA ASN A 43 10.34 -1.49 4.59
C ASN A 43 11.12 -0.65 5.59
N GLU A 44 11.27 0.66 5.32
CA GLU A 44 12.01 1.57 6.18
C GLU A 44 11.41 2.98 6.13
N ARG A 45 11.56 3.76 7.21
CA ARG A 45 11.35 5.21 7.20
C ARG A 45 12.63 5.93 7.63
N ASN A 46 13.04 6.92 6.85
CA ASN A 46 14.15 7.81 7.15
C ASN A 46 13.75 9.27 6.87
N GLY A 47 13.46 10.02 7.94
CA GLY A 47 12.90 11.36 7.85
C GLY A 47 11.55 11.34 7.12
N LYS A 48 11.41 12.16 6.08
CA LYS A 48 10.21 12.22 5.23
C LYS A 48 10.14 11.10 4.19
N LYS A 49 11.20 10.31 4.02
CA LYS A 49 11.27 9.21 3.05
C LYS A 49 10.73 7.94 3.70
N VAL A 50 9.75 7.31 3.07
CA VAL A 50 9.25 5.98 3.42
C VAL A 50 9.49 5.05 2.23
N THR A 51 10.12 3.91 2.46
CA THR A 51 10.30 2.88 1.43
C THR A 51 9.30 1.76 1.64
N ALA A 52 8.84 1.16 0.55
CA ALA A 52 8.01 -0.02 0.56
C ALA A 52 8.49 -1.01 -0.50
N VAL A 53 8.25 -2.29 -0.26
CA VAL A 53 8.51 -3.35 -1.23
C VAL A 53 7.21 -4.03 -1.60
N GLY A 54 7.10 -4.48 -2.84
CA GLY A 54 5.92 -5.15 -3.37
C GLY A 54 6.28 -6.35 -4.24
N GLU A 55 5.38 -7.32 -4.30
CA GLU A 55 5.51 -8.53 -5.10
C GLU A 55 4.21 -8.86 -5.82
N ILE A 56 4.34 -9.44 -7.01
CA ILE A 56 3.27 -10.16 -7.72
C ILE A 56 3.68 -11.62 -7.81
N ARG A 57 2.85 -12.51 -7.25
CA ARG A 57 3.02 -13.97 -7.30
C ARG A 57 1.89 -14.62 -8.09
N LEU A 58 2.23 -15.57 -8.96
CA LEU A 58 1.26 -16.37 -9.70
C LEU A 58 0.57 -17.37 -8.77
N ALA A 59 -0.42 -18.11 -9.28
CA ALA A 59 -1.19 -19.08 -8.50
C ALA A 59 -0.34 -20.22 -7.91
N ASP A 60 0.82 -20.53 -8.52
CA ASP A 60 1.81 -21.50 -8.03
C ASP A 60 2.86 -20.86 -7.09
N GLU A 61 2.60 -19.66 -6.57
CA GLU A 61 3.48 -18.84 -5.74
C GLU A 61 4.78 -18.36 -6.43
N THR A 62 4.93 -18.61 -7.74
CA THR A 62 6.05 -18.10 -8.54
C THR A 62 6.09 -16.58 -8.50
N LEU A 63 7.24 -16.01 -8.13
CA LEU A 63 7.49 -14.56 -8.21
C LEU A 63 7.59 -14.10 -9.66
N ALA A 64 6.57 -13.39 -10.13
CA ALA A 64 6.53 -12.82 -11.48
C ALA A 64 7.12 -11.41 -11.53
N VAL A 65 6.82 -10.58 -10.53
CA VAL A 65 7.27 -9.18 -10.47
C VAL A 65 7.62 -8.82 -9.03
N SER A 66 8.70 -8.05 -8.83
CA SER A 66 8.94 -7.36 -7.55
C SER A 66 9.12 -5.87 -7.79
N GLY A 67 8.90 -5.07 -6.76
CA GLY A 67 9.16 -3.64 -6.79
C GLY A 67 9.72 -3.11 -5.48
N ASP A 68 10.57 -2.09 -5.60
CA ASP A 68 11.05 -1.25 -4.51
C ASP A 68 10.56 0.17 -4.79
N GLY A 69 9.81 0.74 -3.85
CA GLY A 69 9.22 2.07 -3.95
C GLY A 69 9.82 3.03 -2.93
N ILE A 70 10.08 4.26 -3.37
CA ILE A 70 10.40 5.40 -2.52
C ILE A 70 9.23 6.36 -2.56
N PHE A 71 8.69 6.62 -1.39
CA PHE A 71 7.59 7.54 -1.15
C PHE A 71 8.06 8.65 -0.22
N VAL A 72 7.56 9.87 -0.42
CA VAL A 72 7.94 11.02 0.41
C VAL A 72 6.69 11.66 0.99
N GLU A 73 6.71 11.94 2.29
CA GLU A 73 5.64 12.67 2.99
C GLU A 73 5.39 14.03 2.32
N ALA A 74 4.15 14.22 1.87
CA ALA A 74 3.72 15.40 1.14
C ALA A 74 2.30 15.80 1.58
N PRO A 75 2.07 16.07 2.87
CA PRO A 75 0.74 16.34 3.43
C PRO A 75 0.01 17.48 2.70
N GLN A 76 0.75 18.47 2.20
CA GLN A 76 0.22 19.58 1.44
C GLN A 76 -0.55 19.16 0.17
N LEU A 77 -0.20 18.02 -0.45
CA LEU A 77 -0.90 17.48 -1.62
C LEU A 77 -2.28 16.91 -1.29
N PHE A 78 -2.56 16.69 0.00
CA PHE A 78 -3.79 16.08 0.48
C PHE A 78 -4.64 17.05 1.31
N THR A 79 -4.27 18.34 1.32
CA THR A 79 -5.06 19.40 1.95
C THR A 79 -6.46 19.46 1.33
N GLY A 80 -7.50 19.29 2.14
CA GLY A 80 -8.90 19.28 1.67
C GLY A 80 -9.48 17.89 1.40
N LEU A 81 -8.65 16.85 1.33
CA LEU A 81 -9.12 15.48 1.46
C LEU A 81 -9.26 15.21 2.95
N GLY A 82 -10.51 15.18 3.45
CA GLY A 82 -10.79 14.96 4.87
C GLY A 82 -9.96 13.79 5.42
N THR A 83 -9.32 14.00 6.57
CA THR A 83 -8.60 12.94 7.28
C THR A 83 -9.65 11.94 7.75
N GLY A 84 -9.98 10.97 6.91
CA GLY A 84 -10.72 9.77 7.30
C GLY A 84 -9.86 8.91 8.22
N SER A 85 -9.38 9.46 9.33
CA SER A 85 -9.18 8.68 10.54
C SER A 85 -10.58 8.40 11.05
N ARG A 86 -11.18 7.28 10.67
CA ARG A 86 -12.13 6.67 11.61
C ARG A 86 -11.32 6.39 12.86
N SER A 87 -11.57 7.15 13.91
CA SER A 87 -11.05 6.84 15.23
C SER A 87 -11.50 5.41 15.57
N ALA A 88 -10.64 4.67 16.25
CA ALA A 88 -10.94 3.32 16.71
C ALA A 88 -12.14 3.27 17.68
N ASP A 89 -12.65 4.42 18.12
CA ASP A 89 -13.75 4.55 19.07
C ASP A 89 -15.14 4.26 18.46
N GLU A 90 -15.39 4.52 17.17
CA GLU A 90 -16.71 4.26 16.55
C GLU A 90 -17.00 2.77 16.30
N ALA A 91 -15.98 1.89 16.36
CA ALA A 91 -16.17 0.46 16.16
C ALA A 91 -16.80 -0.27 17.37
N MET A 92 -16.84 0.38 18.54
CA MET A 92 -17.34 -0.23 19.77
C MET A 92 -18.84 0.06 20.03
N GLU A 93 -19.41 1.09 19.41
CA GLU A 93 -20.80 1.51 19.69
C GLU A 93 -21.86 0.74 18.88
N ILE A 94 -21.46 0.03 17.81
CA ILE A 94 -22.39 -0.75 16.96
C ILE A 94 -22.77 -2.10 17.61
N ARG A 95 -22.21 -2.47 18.78
CA ARG A 95 -22.62 -3.66 19.54
C ARG A 95 -23.71 -3.41 20.59
N GLY A 96 -24.28 -2.20 20.63
CA GLY A 96 -25.10 -1.72 21.77
C GLY A 96 -26.62 -1.70 21.61
N THR A 97 -27.22 -2.16 20.50
CA THR A 97 -28.69 -2.12 20.35
C THR A 97 -29.23 -3.38 19.67
N GLU A 98 -29.31 -4.47 20.43
CA GLU A 98 -30.39 -5.45 20.30
C GLU A 98 -31.16 -5.46 21.63
N LYS A 99 -32.40 -5.00 21.58
CA LYS A 99 -33.43 -5.36 22.54
C LYS A 99 -34.73 -5.59 21.78
#